data_AF-A0AAV1LB93-F1
#
_entry.id   AF-A0AAV1LB93-F1
#
_cell.length_a   1.000
_cell.length_b   1.000
_cell.length_c   1.000
_cell.angle_alpha   90.00
_cell.angle_beta   90.00
_cell.angle_gamma   90.00
#
_symmetry.space_group_name_H-M   'P 1'
#
loop_
_entity.id
_entity.type
_entity.pdbx_description
1 polymer ?
#
loop_
_entity_poly.entity_id
_entity_poly.type
_entity_poly.pdbx_seq_one_letter_code
_entity_poly.pdbx_strand_id
1 'polypeptide(L)'
;MFLPKQIQDYVKKLRGPLNQLSSFSISGLNEILLDNYIDADLQEFLCPLNLGHYVLFSPKYSIRYNFITSNSCTANCFSLFYTFSFMMLYTSHEVLDPKLKYLNSIMLSATIFNFLVYCIGCGQNSILNIIQSNTHVNLILTVQKIHKSFKHTNICKSFVIGNWIFVITLLTFYIGLAAIETFVRKLGSNCISYVPVLITDFNIIYKIRMVKLLRYYTVSWTSELKRINQLEINSTHDIYTISYIAHFCGWQLKQPRRLLGRNEYYDIMIYDDEYKIKRNKSPEKRIAYKRLRRACNLACKIMKTGSFVEADATLPLSLLSLLANYVVVLLQFALL
;
A
#
# COMPACT_ATOMS: atom_id res chain seq x y z
N MET A 1 -13.90 -1.81 52.57
CA MET A 1 -12.84 -0.80 52.74
C MET A 1 -13.42 0.55 52.33
N PHE A 2 -13.81 1.37 53.30
CA PHE A 2 -14.44 2.67 53.02
C PHE A 2 -13.35 3.70 52.70
N LEU A 3 -13.46 4.34 51.54
CA LEU A 3 -12.56 5.43 51.16
C LEU A 3 -12.74 6.60 52.16
N PRO A 4 -11.64 7.16 52.69
CA PRO A 4 -11.68 8.33 53.56
C PRO A 4 -12.54 9.45 52.97
N LYS A 5 -13.34 10.10 53.82
CA LYS A 5 -14.32 11.13 53.44
C LYS A 5 -13.71 12.25 52.58
N GLN A 6 -12.45 12.61 52.85
CA GLN A 6 -11.68 13.58 52.06
C GLN A 6 -11.49 13.18 50.59
N ILE A 7 -11.33 11.89 50.28
CA ILE A 7 -11.20 11.41 48.90
C ILE A 7 -12.55 11.44 48.19
N GLN A 8 -13.65 11.15 48.89
CA GLN A 8 -14.99 11.26 48.31
C GLN A 8 -15.34 12.70 47.93
N ASP A 9 -14.97 13.67 48.78
CA ASP A 9 -15.20 15.09 48.50
C ASP A 9 -14.32 15.59 47.34
N TYR A 10 -13.09 15.09 47.22
CA TYR A 10 -12.20 15.40 46.09
C TYR A 10 -12.74 14.85 44.77
N VAL A 11 -13.23 13.59 44.75
CA VAL A 11 -13.86 12.97 43.58
C VAL A 11 -15.13 13.72 43.19
N LYS A 12 -15.92 14.18 44.16
CA LYS A 12 -17.14 14.96 43.90
C LYS A 12 -16.82 16.34 43.32
N LYS A 13 -15.74 16.98 43.78
CA LYS A 13 -15.27 18.28 43.27
C LYS A 13 -14.68 18.18 41.85
N LEU A 14 -14.03 17.07 41.51
CA LEU A 14 -13.47 16.80 40.17
C LEU A 14 -14.53 16.38 39.14
N ARG A 15 -15.71 15.91 39.57
CA ARG A 15 -16.79 15.45 38.66
C ARG A 15 -17.40 16.59 37.82
N GLY A 16 -17.45 17.82 38.34
CA GLY A 16 -17.97 18.98 37.60
C GLY A 16 -17.12 19.35 36.36
N PRO A 17 -15.81 19.59 36.54
CA PRO A 17 -14.89 19.86 35.43
C PRO A 17 -14.76 18.69 34.45
N LEU A 18 -14.77 17.44 34.92
CA LEU A 18 -14.72 16.27 34.05
C LEU A 18 -15.94 16.16 33.14
N ASN A 19 -17.13 16.50 33.64
CA ASN A 19 -18.34 16.47 32.83
C ASN A 19 -18.32 17.56 31.74
N GLN A 20 -17.78 18.75 32.03
CA GLN A 20 -17.60 19.81 31.03
C GLN A 20 -16.51 19.48 29.99
N LEU A 21 -15.41 18.83 30.40
CA LEU A 21 -14.37 18.33 29.49
C LEU A 21 -14.87 17.16 28.63
N SER A 22 -15.76 16.33 29.17
CA SER A 22 -16.38 15.22 28.44
C SER A 22 -17.35 15.68 27.36
N SER A 23 -18.04 16.81 27.55
CA SER A 23 -18.97 17.34 26.54
C SER A 23 -18.29 18.16 25.43
N PHE A 24 -17.10 18.73 25.68
CA PHE A 24 -16.47 19.68 24.74
C PHE A 24 -15.46 19.07 23.76
N SER A 25 -15.16 17.77 23.85
CA SER A 25 -14.18 17.13 22.95
C SER A 25 -14.49 15.68 22.55
N ILE A 26 -15.43 14.99 23.20
CA ILE A 26 -15.63 13.55 22.97
C ILE A 26 -16.51 13.27 21.74
N SER A 27 -17.47 14.14 21.39
CA SER A 27 -18.34 13.89 20.23
C SER A 27 -17.56 13.91 18.91
N GLY A 28 -16.66 14.89 18.73
CA GLY A 28 -15.78 14.96 17.56
C GLY A 28 -14.68 13.89 17.55
N LEU A 29 -14.09 13.56 18.71
CA LEU A 29 -13.09 12.49 18.78
C LEU A 29 -13.71 11.11 18.49
N ASN A 30 -14.94 10.85 18.98
CA ASN A 30 -15.62 9.58 18.76
C ASN A 30 -15.99 9.38 17.29
N GLU A 31 -16.40 10.44 16.59
CA GLU A 31 -16.67 10.37 15.14
C GLU A 31 -15.39 10.08 14.33
N ILE A 32 -14.26 10.72 14.70
CA ILE A 32 -12.96 10.48 14.07
C ILE A 32 -12.41 9.08 14.39
N LEU A 33 -12.68 8.53 15.59
CA LEU A 33 -12.25 7.20 15.99
C LEU A 33 -13.07 6.08 15.31
N LEU A 34 -14.38 6.26 15.16
CA LEU A 34 -15.27 5.27 14.52
C LEU A 34 -14.93 5.07 13.03
N ASP A 35 -14.44 6.11 12.35
CA ASP A 35 -14.08 6.04 10.94
C ASP A 35 -12.86 5.13 10.65
N ASN A 36 -12.08 4.78 11.69
CA ASN A 36 -10.89 3.93 11.56
C ASN A 36 -11.14 2.44 11.87
N TYR A 37 -12.37 2.06 12.20
CA TYR A 37 -12.72 0.68 12.47
C TYR A 37 -12.73 -0.15 11.18
N ILE A 38 -11.94 -1.23 11.11
CA ILE A 38 -11.86 -2.17 9.98
C ILE A 38 -12.78 -3.37 10.18
N ASP A 39 -13.45 -3.79 9.10
CA ASP A 39 -14.26 -5.01 9.08
C ASP A 39 -13.37 -6.26 9.16
N ALA A 40 -13.81 -7.28 9.90
CA ALA A 40 -13.03 -8.50 10.14
C ALA A 40 -12.51 -9.16 8.86
N ASP A 41 -13.33 -9.26 7.81
CA ASP A 41 -12.94 -9.86 6.52
C ASP A 41 -11.79 -9.10 5.84
N LEU A 42 -11.80 -7.77 5.89
CA LEU A 42 -10.72 -6.96 5.34
C LEU A 42 -9.48 -7.05 6.22
N GLN A 43 -9.64 -7.07 7.54
CA GLN A 43 -8.52 -7.26 8.46
C GLN A 43 -7.82 -8.61 8.25
N GLU A 44 -8.58 -9.70 8.06
CA GLU A 44 -8.04 -11.00 7.70
C GLU A 44 -7.28 -10.96 6.39
N PHE A 45 -7.78 -10.23 5.38
CA PHE A 45 -7.07 -10.04 4.10
C PHE A 45 -5.72 -9.33 4.28
N LEU A 46 -5.67 -8.31 5.15
CA LEU A 46 -4.48 -7.50 5.39
C LEU A 46 -3.46 -8.18 6.31
N CYS A 47 -3.92 -9.03 7.22
CA CYS A 47 -3.10 -9.62 8.28
C CYS A 47 -1.81 -10.29 7.76
N PRO A 48 -1.82 -11.17 6.73
CA PRO A 48 -0.61 -11.86 6.29
C PRO A 48 0.42 -10.89 5.70
N LEU A 49 -0.05 -9.89 4.97
CA LEU A 49 0.81 -8.88 4.34
C LEU A 49 1.41 -7.94 5.39
N ASN A 50 0.59 -7.52 6.36
CA ASN A 50 1.04 -6.68 7.45
C ASN A 50 2.04 -7.43 8.35
N LEU A 51 1.78 -8.71 8.65
CA LEU A 51 2.70 -9.56 9.40
C LEU A 51 4.08 -9.64 8.72
N GLY A 52 4.12 -9.83 7.40
CA GLY A 52 5.38 -9.84 6.64
C GLY A 52 6.17 -8.54 6.83
N HIS A 53 5.49 -7.39 6.78
CA HIS A 53 6.13 -6.10 7.03
C HIS A 53 6.62 -5.93 8.48
N TYR A 54 5.90 -6.46 9.47
CA TYR A 54 6.33 -6.46 10.87
C TYR A 54 7.57 -7.33 11.09
N VAL A 55 7.60 -8.54 10.51
CA VAL A 55 8.77 -9.43 10.56
C VAL A 55 10.01 -8.76 9.97
N LEU A 56 9.81 -7.91 8.96
CA LEU A 56 10.88 -7.16 8.29
C LEU A 56 11.12 -5.76 8.87
N PHE A 57 10.54 -5.44 10.03
CA PHE A 57 10.69 -4.14 10.72
C PHE A 57 10.35 -2.92 9.84
N SER A 58 9.44 -3.10 8.88
CA SER A 58 8.99 -2.06 7.96
C SER A 58 7.46 -1.95 7.90
N PRO A 59 6.77 -1.81 9.06
CA PRO A 59 5.31 -1.70 9.07
C PRO A 59 4.88 -0.42 8.35
N LYS A 60 3.81 -0.49 7.56
CA LYS A 60 3.24 0.68 6.84
C LYS A 60 2.16 1.42 7.61
N TYR A 61 1.49 0.68 8.49
CA TYR A 61 0.44 1.13 9.38
C TYR A 61 0.34 0.11 10.51
N SER A 62 -0.41 0.46 11.56
CA SER A 62 -0.67 -0.44 12.68
C SER A 62 -2.15 -0.78 12.71
N ILE A 63 -2.48 -2.07 12.86
CA ILE A 63 -3.85 -2.52 13.14
C ILE A 63 -3.88 -3.00 14.59
N ARG A 64 -4.65 -2.34 15.45
CA ARG A 64 -4.82 -2.71 16.87
C ARG A 64 -6.29 -2.68 17.22
N TYR A 65 -6.81 -3.77 17.80
CA TYR A 65 -8.20 -3.88 18.22
C TYR A 65 -9.20 -3.52 17.10
N ASN A 66 -8.92 -3.97 15.87
CA ASN A 66 -9.70 -3.67 14.66
C ASN A 66 -9.67 -2.20 14.22
N PHE A 67 -8.86 -1.34 14.84
CA PHE A 67 -8.62 0.01 14.35
C PHE A 67 -7.32 0.08 13.59
N ILE A 68 -7.34 0.75 12.43
CA ILE A 68 -6.12 1.11 11.72
C ILE A 68 -5.67 2.50 12.10
N THR A 69 -4.40 2.62 12.47
CA THR A 69 -3.76 3.88 12.79
C THR A 69 -2.48 4.00 11.98
N SER A 70 -2.04 5.24 11.75
CA SER A 70 -0.69 5.47 11.24
C SER A 70 0.33 5.01 12.27
N ASN A 71 1.56 4.77 11.81
CA ASN A 71 2.64 4.39 12.71
C ASN A 71 2.92 5.53 13.69
N SER A 72 3.10 5.16 14.97
CA SER A 72 3.59 6.09 15.98
C SER A 72 4.99 6.60 15.64
N CYS A 73 5.34 7.80 16.10
CA CYS A 73 6.68 8.36 15.97
C CYS A 73 7.76 7.40 16.48
N THR A 74 7.52 6.74 17.63
CA THR A 74 8.45 5.74 18.19
C THR A 74 8.69 4.56 17.24
N ALA A 75 7.63 3.97 16.69
CA ALA A 75 7.76 2.90 15.69
C ALA A 75 8.54 3.34 14.45
N ASN A 76 8.35 4.58 13.99
CA ASN A 76 9.13 5.14 12.88
C ASN A 76 10.61 5.33 13.25
N CYS A 77 10.91 5.82 14.45
CA CYS A 77 12.28 5.91 14.97
C CYS A 77 12.94 4.53 15.06
N PHE A 78 12.22 3.51 15.56
CA PHE A 78 12.71 2.13 15.60
C PHE A 78 12.98 1.57 14.20
N SER A 79 12.11 1.83 13.23
CA SER A 79 12.30 1.39 11.85
C SER A 79 13.54 2.05 11.23
N LEU A 80 13.73 3.37 11.41
CA LEU A 80 14.95 4.05 10.96
C LEU A 80 16.20 3.51 11.64
N PHE A 81 16.17 3.35 12.96
CA PHE A 81 17.30 2.81 13.71
C PHE A 81 17.67 1.42 13.20
N TYR A 82 16.68 0.53 13.04
CA TYR A 82 16.88 -0.79 12.48
C TYR A 82 17.54 -0.72 11.09
N THR A 83 17.03 0.14 10.20
CA THR A 83 17.60 0.33 8.87
C THR A 83 19.05 0.81 8.92
N PHE A 84 19.38 1.79 9.79
CA PHE A 84 20.75 2.27 9.98
C PHE A 84 21.67 1.19 10.55
N SER A 85 21.25 0.50 11.62
CA SER A 85 22.01 -0.60 12.22
C SER A 85 22.29 -1.69 11.18
N PHE A 86 21.29 -2.02 10.39
CA PHE A 86 21.39 -3.02 9.34
C PHE A 86 22.33 -2.59 8.20
N MET A 87 22.27 -1.32 7.75
CA MET A 87 23.25 -0.76 6.81
C MET A 87 24.67 -0.83 7.38
N MET A 88 24.86 -0.47 8.64
CA MET A 88 26.18 -0.52 9.28
C MET A 88 26.73 -1.95 9.36
N LEU A 89 25.89 -2.93 9.73
CA LEU A 89 26.27 -4.35 9.77
C LEU A 89 26.61 -4.89 8.38
N TYR A 90 25.83 -4.54 7.37
CA TYR A 90 26.11 -4.91 5.99
C TYR A 90 27.44 -4.29 5.50
N THR A 91 27.66 -3.00 5.79
CA THR A 91 28.90 -2.28 5.43
C THR A 91 30.11 -2.90 6.11
N SER A 92 30.02 -3.15 7.42
CA SER A 92 31.14 -3.71 8.18
C SER A 92 31.46 -5.12 7.73
N HIS A 93 30.44 -5.92 7.37
CA HIS A 93 30.65 -7.25 6.83
C HIS A 93 31.32 -7.23 5.46
N GLU A 94 30.74 -6.51 4.50
CA GLU A 94 31.24 -6.51 3.12
C GLU A 94 32.57 -5.75 3.04
N VAL A 95 32.64 -4.50 3.49
CA VAL A 95 33.81 -3.63 3.25
C VAL A 95 35.04 -4.06 4.07
N LEU A 96 34.85 -4.63 5.28
CA LEU A 96 35.97 -5.04 6.13
C LEU A 96 36.42 -6.48 5.90
N ASP A 97 35.81 -7.23 4.97
CA ASP A 97 36.31 -8.58 4.65
C ASP A 97 37.76 -8.47 4.16
N PRO A 98 38.75 -9.06 4.87
CA PRO A 98 40.14 -8.98 4.47
C PRO A 98 40.39 -9.56 3.07
N LYS A 99 39.51 -10.42 2.56
CA LYS A 99 39.57 -10.95 1.19
C LYS A 99 39.39 -9.86 0.13
N LEU A 100 38.66 -8.78 0.45
CA LEU A 100 38.44 -7.66 -0.47
C LEU A 100 39.72 -6.91 -0.82
N LYS A 101 40.75 -6.96 0.03
CA LYS A 101 42.08 -6.37 -0.25
C LYS A 101 42.81 -7.06 -1.41
N TYR A 102 42.45 -8.30 -1.72
CA TYR A 102 43.08 -9.09 -2.79
C TYR A 102 42.24 -9.10 -4.08
N LEU A 103 41.08 -8.44 -4.08
CA LEU A 103 40.22 -8.40 -5.25
C LEU A 103 40.72 -7.37 -6.27
N ASN A 104 40.56 -7.69 -7.55
CA ASN A 104 40.79 -6.75 -8.64
C ASN A 104 39.96 -5.48 -8.45
N SER A 105 40.47 -4.32 -8.89
CA SER A 105 39.80 -3.01 -8.78
C SER A 105 38.35 -3.02 -9.29
N ILE A 106 38.04 -3.85 -10.29
CA ILE A 106 36.68 -4.04 -10.82
C ILE A 106 35.72 -4.60 -9.76
N MET A 107 36.15 -5.61 -9.00
CA MET A 107 35.30 -6.24 -7.97
C MET A 107 35.09 -5.31 -6.78
N LEU A 108 36.12 -4.52 -6.40
CA LEU A 108 35.97 -3.49 -5.38
C LEU A 108 34.93 -2.43 -5.80
N SER A 109 35.03 -1.92 -7.02
CA SER A 109 34.06 -0.96 -7.57
C SER A 109 32.64 -1.52 -7.61
N ALA A 110 32.46 -2.77 -8.04
CA ALA A 110 31.16 -3.43 -8.03
C ALA A 110 30.58 -3.59 -6.62
N THR A 111 31.42 -3.89 -5.63
CA THR A 111 31.01 -4.02 -4.23
C THR A 111 30.57 -2.68 -3.64
N ILE A 112 31.35 -1.63 -3.86
CA ILE A 112 30.99 -0.26 -3.45
C ILE A 112 29.68 0.18 -4.11
N PHE A 113 29.53 -0.09 -5.41
CA PHE A 113 28.32 0.23 -6.15
C PHE A 113 27.08 -0.50 -5.57
N ASN A 114 27.18 -1.82 -5.36
CA ASN A 114 26.11 -2.60 -4.76
C ASN A 114 25.73 -2.06 -3.39
N PHE A 115 26.73 -1.70 -2.57
CA PHE A 115 26.53 -1.06 -1.28
C PHE A 115 25.75 0.26 -1.39
N LEU A 116 26.12 1.15 -2.32
CA LEU A 116 25.42 2.43 -2.51
C LEU A 116 23.98 2.23 -2.95
N VAL A 117 23.73 1.37 -3.94
CA VAL A 117 22.38 1.05 -4.41
C VAL A 117 21.52 0.50 -3.28
N TYR A 118 22.10 -0.37 -2.46
CA TYR A 118 21.43 -0.97 -1.32
C TYR A 118 21.08 0.04 -0.24
N CYS A 119 22.00 0.93 0.12
CA CYS A 119 21.75 2.01 1.07
C CYS A 119 20.66 2.96 0.58
N ILE A 120 20.69 3.33 -0.70
CA ILE A 120 19.66 4.18 -1.31
C ILE A 120 18.30 3.48 -1.23
N GLY A 121 18.21 2.20 -1.62
CA GLY A 121 16.95 1.44 -1.62
C GLY A 121 16.35 1.30 -0.21
N CYS A 122 17.17 0.92 0.77
CA CYS A 122 16.73 0.78 2.16
C CYS A 122 16.29 2.12 2.77
N GLY A 123 17.06 3.18 2.51
CA GLY A 123 16.76 4.53 2.96
C GLY A 123 15.46 5.06 2.36
N GLN A 124 15.30 4.92 1.03
CA GLN A 124 14.09 5.30 0.32
C GLN A 124 12.86 4.58 0.87
N ASN A 125 12.92 3.26 1.05
CA ASN A 125 11.80 2.50 1.58
C ASN A 125 11.37 2.99 2.97
N SER A 126 12.32 3.26 3.86
CA SER A 126 12.03 3.72 5.22
C SER A 126 11.44 5.13 5.23
N ILE A 127 12.02 6.05 4.45
CA ILE A 127 11.52 7.42 4.29
C ILE A 127 10.10 7.42 3.70
N LEU A 128 9.88 6.62 2.65
CA LEU A 128 8.58 6.50 2.00
C LEU A 128 7.53 5.93 2.96
N ASN A 129 7.85 4.90 3.73
CA ASN A 129 6.91 4.34 4.71
C ASN A 129 6.53 5.35 5.80
N ILE A 130 7.45 6.21 6.24
CA ILE A 130 7.18 7.26 7.22
C ILE A 130 6.29 8.35 6.60
N ILE A 131 6.70 8.92 5.47
CA ILE A 131 5.98 10.02 4.80
C ILE A 131 4.58 9.57 4.35
N GLN A 132 4.46 8.34 3.84
CA GLN A 132 3.21 7.82 3.27
C GLN A 132 2.34 7.06 4.28
N SER A 133 2.72 6.98 5.56
CA SER A 133 1.96 6.24 6.58
C SER A 133 0.48 6.64 6.63
N ASN A 134 0.16 7.94 6.68
CA ASN A 134 -1.22 8.43 6.65
C ASN A 134 -1.94 8.11 5.33
N THR A 135 -1.21 8.16 4.20
CA THR A 135 -1.75 7.82 2.88
C THR A 135 -2.11 6.33 2.79
N HIS A 136 -1.29 5.46 3.39
CA HIS A 136 -1.59 4.03 3.46
C HIS A 136 -2.84 3.73 4.29
N VAL A 137 -3.01 4.39 5.44
CA VAL A 137 -4.23 4.28 6.26
C VAL A 137 -5.45 4.71 5.44
N ASN A 138 -5.40 5.89 4.84
CA ASN A 138 -6.50 6.42 4.01
C ASN A 138 -6.85 5.49 2.84
N LEU A 139 -5.84 4.85 2.23
CA LEU A 139 -6.07 3.85 1.20
C LEU A 139 -6.89 2.68 1.74
N ILE A 140 -6.48 2.09 2.87
CA ILE A 140 -7.19 0.95 3.46
C ILE A 140 -8.63 1.32 3.82
N LEU A 141 -8.86 2.47 4.44
CA LEU A 141 -10.21 2.95 4.76
C LEU A 141 -11.05 3.15 3.50
N THR A 142 -10.41 3.58 2.41
CA THR A 142 -11.08 3.72 1.12
C THR A 142 -11.46 2.36 0.52
N VAL A 143 -10.54 1.39 0.57
CA VAL A 143 -10.82 -0.01 0.18
C VAL A 143 -11.94 -0.59 1.03
N GLN A 144 -11.98 -0.27 2.32
CA GLN A 144 -13.05 -0.72 3.21
C GLN A 144 -14.41 -0.13 2.86
N LYS A 145 -14.48 1.18 2.54
CA LYS A 145 -15.73 1.81 2.07
C LYS A 145 -16.26 1.11 0.81
N ILE A 146 -15.36 0.71 -0.09
CA ILE A 146 -15.70 -0.11 -1.25
C ILE A 146 -16.18 -1.48 -0.78
N HIS A 147 -15.43 -2.19 0.06
CA HIS A 147 -15.78 -3.51 0.59
C HIS A 147 -17.16 -3.55 1.25
N LYS A 148 -17.49 -2.59 2.14
CA LYS A 148 -18.81 -2.46 2.79
C LYS A 148 -19.96 -2.33 1.80
N SER A 149 -19.71 -1.79 0.60
CA SER A 149 -20.73 -1.72 -0.44
C SER A 149 -21.04 -3.08 -1.08
N PHE A 150 -20.20 -4.10 -0.87
CA PHE A 150 -20.30 -5.47 -1.40
C PHE A 150 -20.60 -6.53 -0.31
N LYS A 151 -21.58 -6.25 0.56
CA LYS A 151 -22.00 -7.04 1.75
C LYS A 151 -22.16 -8.58 1.60
N HIS A 152 -22.07 -9.16 0.42
CA HIS A 152 -22.45 -10.55 0.13
C HIS A 152 -21.33 -11.44 -0.44
N THR A 153 -20.06 -11.05 -0.31
CA THR A 153 -18.99 -11.74 -1.02
C THR A 153 -18.10 -12.57 -0.09
N ASN A 154 -18.29 -13.90 -0.09
CA ASN A 154 -17.37 -14.89 0.51
C ASN A 154 -15.94 -14.87 -0.08
N ILE A 155 -15.64 -13.91 -0.97
CA ILE A 155 -14.43 -13.86 -1.78
C ILE A 155 -13.18 -13.53 -0.94
N CYS A 156 -13.31 -12.87 0.20
CA CYS A 156 -12.15 -12.55 1.05
C CYS A 156 -11.35 -13.81 1.42
N LYS A 157 -11.99 -14.96 1.64
CA LYS A 157 -11.30 -16.20 2.06
C LYS A 157 -10.24 -16.68 1.05
N SER A 158 -10.55 -16.68 -0.25
CA SER A 158 -9.56 -17.11 -1.27
C SER A 158 -8.38 -16.13 -1.35
N PHE A 159 -8.64 -14.83 -1.22
CA PHE A 159 -7.56 -13.83 -1.20
C PHE A 159 -6.69 -13.94 0.06
N VAL A 160 -7.29 -14.21 1.22
CA VAL A 160 -6.57 -14.44 2.50
C VAL A 160 -5.63 -15.63 2.36
N ILE A 161 -6.12 -16.78 1.90
CA ILE A 161 -5.31 -17.98 1.66
C ILE A 161 -4.19 -17.67 0.66
N GLY A 162 -4.53 -16.99 -0.43
CA GLY A 162 -3.54 -16.56 -1.42
C GLY A 162 -2.46 -15.66 -0.82
N ASN A 163 -2.79 -14.73 0.08
CA ASN A 163 -1.81 -13.86 0.72
C ASN A 163 -0.87 -14.66 1.63
N TRP A 164 -1.39 -15.62 2.42
CA TRP A 164 -0.59 -16.51 3.24
C TRP A 164 0.39 -17.35 2.42
N ILE A 165 -0.09 -17.99 1.36
CA ILE A 165 0.77 -18.79 0.46
C ILE A 165 1.92 -17.92 -0.06
N PHE A 166 1.64 -16.69 -0.48
CA PHE A 166 2.69 -15.80 -1.01
C PHE A 166 3.72 -15.41 0.05
N VAL A 167 3.27 -15.05 1.26
CA VAL A 167 4.17 -14.71 2.39
C VAL A 167 5.07 -15.90 2.73
N ILE A 168 4.49 -17.11 2.86
CA ILE A 168 5.23 -18.34 3.21
C ILE A 168 6.20 -18.71 2.09
N THR A 169 5.75 -18.73 0.83
CA THR A 169 6.60 -19.06 -0.31
C THR A 169 7.78 -18.10 -0.43
N LEU A 170 7.54 -16.79 -0.28
CA LEU A 170 8.60 -15.79 -0.38
C LEU A 170 9.62 -15.95 0.76
N LEU A 171 9.17 -16.08 2.00
CA LEU A 171 10.07 -16.30 3.15
C LEU A 171 10.87 -17.59 2.99
N THR A 172 10.23 -18.68 2.59
CA THR A 172 10.90 -19.98 2.38
C THR A 172 11.92 -19.90 1.26
N PHE A 173 11.60 -19.20 0.17
CA PHE A 173 12.53 -18.98 -0.95
C PHE A 173 13.79 -18.24 -0.50
N TYR A 174 13.66 -17.12 0.21
CA TYR A 174 14.80 -16.34 0.68
C TYR A 174 15.61 -17.04 1.79
N ILE A 175 14.95 -17.77 2.69
CA ILE A 175 15.64 -18.62 3.68
C ILE A 175 16.42 -19.73 2.97
N GLY A 176 15.83 -20.35 1.94
CA GLY A 176 16.50 -21.36 1.13
C GLY A 176 17.72 -20.82 0.39
N LEU A 177 17.63 -19.64 -0.22
CA LEU A 177 18.77 -18.96 -0.85
C LEU A 177 19.89 -18.70 0.16
N ALA A 178 19.54 -18.15 1.32
CA ALA A 178 20.48 -17.86 2.39
C ALA A 178 21.17 -19.15 2.93
N ALA A 179 20.42 -20.25 3.04
CA ALA A 179 20.95 -21.53 3.48
C ALA A 179 21.90 -22.15 2.43
N ILE A 180 21.54 -22.12 1.15
CA ILE A 180 22.40 -22.59 0.04
C ILE A 180 23.68 -21.78 0.01
N GLU A 181 23.60 -20.45 0.09
CA GLU A 181 24.78 -19.59 0.08
C GLU A 181 25.71 -19.90 1.27
N THR A 182 25.13 -20.03 2.47
CA THR A 182 25.87 -20.39 3.69
C THR A 182 26.57 -21.74 3.52
N PHE A 183 25.90 -22.74 2.95
CA PHE A 183 26.44 -24.07 2.72
C PHE A 183 27.58 -24.07 1.68
N VAL A 184 27.39 -23.37 0.55
CA VAL A 184 28.36 -23.33 -0.56
C VAL A 184 29.59 -22.51 -0.19
N ARG A 185 29.40 -21.33 0.44
CA ARG A 185 30.50 -20.39 0.71
C ARG A 185 31.16 -20.59 2.07
N LYS A 186 30.58 -21.41 2.96
CA LYS A 186 30.98 -21.54 4.38
C LYS A 186 31.04 -20.19 5.12
N LEU A 187 30.27 -19.20 4.65
CA LEU A 187 30.20 -17.85 5.20
C LEU A 187 28.79 -17.67 5.79
N GLY A 188 28.70 -17.69 7.13
CA GLY A 188 27.42 -17.61 7.84
C GLY A 188 26.77 -16.22 7.87
N SER A 189 27.47 -15.18 7.44
CA SER A 189 27.07 -13.77 7.55
C SER A 189 26.37 -13.20 6.31
N ASN A 190 26.39 -13.91 5.19
CA ASN A 190 25.82 -13.39 3.92
C ASN A 190 24.29 -13.35 3.91
N CYS A 191 23.62 -14.05 4.83
CA CYS A 191 22.16 -14.08 4.95
C CYS A 191 21.54 -12.68 5.10
N ILE A 192 22.29 -11.75 5.71
CA ILE A 192 21.86 -10.37 5.95
C ILE A 192 21.56 -9.67 4.61
N SER A 193 22.37 -9.88 3.57
CA SER A 193 22.24 -9.20 2.27
C SER A 193 20.88 -9.37 1.58
N TYR A 194 20.15 -10.44 1.90
CA TYR A 194 18.85 -10.74 1.30
C TYR A 194 17.68 -9.96 1.89
N VAL A 195 17.81 -9.40 3.09
CA VAL A 195 16.67 -8.80 3.82
C VAL A 195 16.02 -7.62 3.07
N PRO A 196 16.75 -6.68 2.44
CA PRO A 196 16.14 -5.57 1.72
C PRO A 196 15.58 -5.93 0.37
N VAL A 197 16.17 -6.93 -0.29
CA VAL A 197 15.58 -7.49 -1.51
C VAL A 197 14.23 -8.11 -1.16
N LEU A 198 14.19 -8.89 -0.07
CA LEU A 198 12.96 -9.43 0.49
C LEU A 198 11.93 -8.35 0.87
N ILE A 199 12.34 -7.25 1.52
CA ILE A 199 11.47 -6.10 1.83
C ILE A 199 10.88 -5.48 0.54
N THR A 200 11.72 -5.31 -0.49
CA THR A 200 11.32 -4.74 -1.77
C THR A 200 10.29 -5.64 -2.45
N ASP A 201 10.53 -6.95 -2.49
CA ASP A 201 9.60 -7.92 -3.05
C ASP A 201 8.28 -7.97 -2.28
N PHE A 202 8.32 -7.92 -0.95
CA PHE A 202 7.12 -7.81 -0.13
C PHE A 202 6.31 -6.57 -0.45
N ASN A 203 6.96 -5.42 -0.62
CA ASN A 203 6.31 -4.17 -1.03
C ASN A 203 5.63 -4.31 -2.40
N ILE A 204 6.29 -4.93 -3.37
CA ILE A 204 5.74 -5.18 -4.70
C ILE A 204 4.53 -6.10 -4.61
N ILE A 205 4.63 -7.22 -3.88
CA ILE A 205 3.54 -8.18 -3.69
C ILE A 205 2.35 -7.53 -3.00
N TYR A 206 2.58 -6.78 -1.92
CA TYR A 206 1.54 -6.01 -1.23
C TYR A 206 0.75 -5.15 -2.22
N LYS A 207 1.45 -4.43 -3.10
CA LYS A 207 0.80 -3.59 -4.11
C LYS A 207 0.02 -4.39 -5.13
N ILE A 208 0.61 -5.45 -5.68
CA ILE A 208 -0.07 -6.34 -6.64
C ILE A 208 -1.34 -6.92 -6.02
N ARG A 209 -1.29 -7.33 -4.75
CA ARG A 209 -2.46 -7.88 -4.03
C ARG A 209 -3.55 -6.83 -3.84
N MET A 210 -3.19 -5.61 -3.47
CA MET A 210 -4.14 -4.50 -3.38
C MET A 210 -4.81 -4.18 -4.72
N VAL A 211 -4.03 -4.10 -5.80
CA VAL A 211 -4.57 -3.86 -7.14
C VAL A 211 -5.47 -5.01 -7.60
N LYS A 212 -5.10 -6.27 -7.32
CA LYS A 212 -5.95 -7.43 -7.62
C LYS A 212 -7.27 -7.39 -6.85
N LEU A 213 -7.26 -7.01 -5.57
CA LEU A 213 -8.47 -6.84 -4.77
C LEU A 213 -9.36 -5.73 -5.34
N LEU A 214 -8.78 -4.58 -5.67
CA LEU A 214 -9.53 -3.47 -6.30
C LEU A 214 -10.12 -3.88 -7.65
N ARG A 215 -9.36 -4.57 -8.50
CA ARG A 215 -9.84 -5.10 -9.78
C ARG A 215 -11.01 -6.05 -9.58
N TYR A 216 -10.93 -6.91 -8.57
CA TYR A 216 -12.01 -7.82 -8.21
C TYR A 216 -13.30 -7.06 -7.90
N TYR A 217 -13.24 -6.03 -7.04
CA TYR A 217 -14.41 -5.20 -6.74
C TYR A 217 -14.98 -4.52 -7.99
N THR A 218 -14.13 -4.00 -8.87
CA THR A 218 -14.59 -3.38 -10.13
C THR A 218 -15.33 -4.37 -11.02
N VAL A 219 -14.83 -5.61 -11.16
CA VAL A 219 -15.49 -6.66 -11.95
C VAL A 219 -16.83 -7.07 -11.32
N SER A 220 -16.84 -7.31 -10.00
CA SER A 220 -18.06 -7.69 -9.26
C SER A 220 -19.14 -6.60 -9.35
N TRP A 221 -18.74 -5.33 -9.37
CA TRP A 221 -19.68 -4.24 -9.59
C TRP A 221 -20.24 -4.25 -11.00
N THR A 222 -19.37 -4.42 -12.00
CA THR A 222 -19.77 -4.41 -13.40
C THR A 222 -20.79 -5.52 -13.69
N SER A 223 -20.63 -6.70 -13.07
CA SER A 223 -21.62 -7.78 -13.17
C SER A 223 -22.96 -7.43 -12.50
N GLU A 224 -22.93 -6.79 -11.34
CA GLU A 224 -24.16 -6.40 -10.64
C GLU A 224 -24.94 -5.32 -11.41
N LEU A 225 -24.23 -4.36 -12.02
CA LEU A 225 -24.85 -3.37 -12.91
C LEU A 225 -25.47 -4.02 -14.14
N LYS A 226 -24.83 -5.03 -14.73
CA LYS A 226 -25.40 -5.79 -15.84
C LYS A 226 -26.69 -6.50 -15.41
N ARG A 227 -26.72 -7.09 -14.21
CA ARG A 227 -27.91 -7.75 -13.66
C ARG A 227 -29.07 -6.78 -13.49
N ILE A 228 -28.82 -5.61 -12.90
CA ILE A 228 -29.83 -4.55 -12.73
C ILE A 228 -30.34 -4.07 -14.09
N ASN A 229 -29.44 -3.84 -15.06
CA ASN A 229 -29.84 -3.39 -16.39
C ASN A 229 -30.61 -4.45 -17.18
N GLN A 230 -30.24 -5.73 -17.09
CA GLN A 230 -30.96 -6.84 -17.73
C GLN A 230 -32.38 -6.98 -17.20
N LEU A 231 -32.60 -6.68 -15.92
CA LEU A 231 -33.93 -6.71 -15.31
C LEU A 231 -34.82 -5.54 -15.76
N GLU A 232 -34.26 -4.48 -16.32
CA GLU A 232 -35.03 -3.26 -16.62
C GLU A 232 -35.03 -2.79 -18.08
N ILE A 233 -34.10 -3.20 -18.97
CA ILE A 233 -33.97 -2.52 -20.27
C ILE A 233 -33.54 -3.43 -21.46
N ASN A 234 -34.47 -3.60 -22.41
CA ASN A 234 -34.30 -4.02 -23.82
C ASN A 234 -33.62 -2.95 -24.73
N SER A 235 -32.97 -1.94 -24.15
CA SER A 235 -32.31 -0.85 -24.90
C SER A 235 -30.79 -1.02 -24.84
N THR A 236 -30.24 -1.31 -26.02
CA THR A 236 -28.84 -1.62 -26.29
C THR A 236 -27.87 -0.49 -25.94
N HIS A 237 -28.35 0.73 -25.69
CA HIS A 237 -27.48 1.91 -25.60
C HIS A 237 -26.79 2.09 -24.23
N ASP A 238 -27.41 1.66 -23.12
CA ASP A 238 -26.86 1.82 -21.76
C ASP A 238 -25.71 0.82 -21.45
N ILE A 239 -25.62 -0.28 -22.21
CA ILE A 239 -24.59 -1.32 -22.04
C ILE A 239 -23.22 -0.84 -22.55
N TYR A 240 -23.20 -0.09 -23.65
CA TYR A 240 -21.96 0.41 -24.24
C TYR A 240 -21.24 1.41 -23.35
N THR A 241 -21.96 2.30 -22.66
CA THR A 241 -21.36 3.32 -21.79
C THR A 241 -20.67 2.72 -20.57
N ILE A 242 -21.29 1.70 -19.95
CA ILE A 242 -20.69 1.00 -18.80
C ILE A 242 -19.49 0.15 -19.24
N SER A 243 -19.58 -0.51 -20.39
CA SER A 243 -18.46 -1.24 -20.99
C SER A 243 -17.29 -0.30 -21.31
N TYR A 244 -17.57 0.91 -21.79
CA TYR A 244 -16.55 1.90 -22.13
C TYR A 244 -15.85 2.45 -20.88
N ILE A 245 -16.57 2.74 -19.80
CA ILE A 245 -15.98 3.19 -18.52
C ILE A 245 -15.11 2.07 -17.91
N ALA A 246 -15.60 0.83 -17.92
CA ALA A 246 -14.83 -0.32 -17.44
C ALA A 246 -13.58 -0.59 -18.30
N HIS A 247 -13.71 -0.50 -19.61
CA HIS A 247 -12.60 -0.64 -20.55
C HIS A 247 -11.59 0.51 -20.41
N PHE A 248 -12.07 1.74 -20.18
CA PHE A 248 -11.23 2.91 -19.97
C PHE A 248 -10.45 2.82 -18.64
N CYS A 249 -11.08 2.40 -17.54
CA CYS A 249 -10.39 2.09 -16.29
C CYS A 249 -9.37 0.94 -16.46
N GLY A 250 -9.68 -0.06 -17.29
CA GLY A 250 -8.75 -1.14 -17.66
C GLY A 250 -7.60 -0.67 -18.57
N TRP A 251 -7.85 0.29 -19.45
CA TRP A 251 -6.88 0.86 -20.40
C TRP A 251 -5.89 1.79 -19.70
N GLN A 252 -6.35 2.57 -18.72
CA GLN A 252 -5.50 3.38 -17.82
C GLN A 252 -4.50 2.53 -17.03
N LEU A 253 -4.84 1.26 -16.71
CA LEU A 253 -3.91 0.32 -16.09
C LEU A 253 -2.84 -0.22 -17.05
N LYS A 254 -3.01 -0.06 -18.38
CA LYS A 254 -2.17 -0.71 -19.40
C LYS A 254 -1.19 0.24 -20.10
N GLN A 255 -1.24 1.54 -19.83
CA GLN A 255 -0.41 2.54 -20.52
C GLN A 255 0.27 3.49 -19.52
N PRO A 256 1.60 3.42 -19.35
CA PRO A 256 2.35 4.45 -18.64
C PRO A 256 2.62 5.64 -19.57
N ARG A 257 1.95 6.76 -19.29
CA ARG A 257 2.33 8.14 -19.70
C ARG A 257 2.66 8.35 -21.19
N ARG A 258 1.65 8.46 -22.06
CA ARG A 258 1.65 9.48 -23.12
C ARG A 258 0.22 9.97 -23.28
N LEU A 259 0.01 11.30 -23.25
CA LEU A 259 -1.27 12.04 -23.35
C LEU A 259 -1.94 12.46 -22.02
N LEU A 260 -1.23 13.26 -21.21
CA LEU A 260 -1.83 14.11 -20.18
C LEU A 260 -1.98 15.57 -20.69
N GLY A 261 -2.59 15.70 -21.87
CA GLY A 261 -2.95 17.00 -22.49
C GLY A 261 -4.44 17.15 -22.78
N ARG A 262 -5.30 16.24 -22.30
CA ARG A 262 -6.76 16.29 -22.51
C ARG A 262 -7.50 16.10 -21.19
N ASN A 263 -7.57 17.14 -20.36
CA ASN A 263 -8.52 17.18 -19.25
C ASN A 263 -9.92 17.65 -19.73
N GLU A 264 -10.02 18.41 -20.82
CA GLU A 264 -11.29 18.95 -21.32
C GLU A 264 -12.26 17.88 -21.87
N TYR A 265 -11.77 16.73 -22.34
CA TYR A 265 -12.62 15.68 -22.90
C TYR A 265 -13.44 14.92 -21.84
N TYR A 266 -12.98 14.88 -20.58
CA TYR A 266 -13.67 14.18 -19.49
C TYR A 266 -14.86 14.97 -18.97
N ASP A 267 -14.72 16.29 -18.85
CA ASP A 267 -15.80 17.14 -18.36
C ASP A 267 -16.96 17.20 -19.37
N ILE A 268 -16.67 17.17 -20.68
CA ILE A 268 -17.69 17.19 -21.74
C ILE A 268 -18.49 15.87 -21.80
N MET A 269 -17.85 14.70 -21.70
CA MET A 269 -18.56 13.42 -21.72
C MET A 269 -19.41 13.19 -20.46
N ILE A 270 -18.92 13.62 -19.29
CA ILE A 270 -19.68 13.50 -18.03
C ILE A 270 -20.90 14.43 -18.02
N TYR A 271 -20.83 15.57 -18.72
CA TYR A 271 -21.94 16.53 -18.82
C TYR A 271 -23.11 16.00 -19.65
N ASP A 272 -22.84 15.35 -20.79
CA ASP A 272 -23.91 14.87 -21.69
C ASP A 272 -24.70 13.70 -21.07
N ASP A 273 -24.03 12.82 -20.31
CA ASP A 273 -24.69 11.75 -19.55
C ASP A 273 -25.55 12.28 -18.39
N GLU A 274 -25.12 13.34 -17.70
CA GLU A 274 -25.90 13.95 -16.62
C GLU A 274 -27.23 14.55 -17.12
N TYR A 275 -27.20 15.15 -18.32
CA TYR A 275 -28.39 15.73 -18.93
C TYR A 275 -29.41 14.65 -19.33
N LYS A 276 -28.95 13.53 -19.90
CA LYS A 276 -29.81 12.38 -20.25
C LYS A 276 -30.37 11.64 -19.02
N ILE A 277 -29.60 11.52 -17.94
CA ILE A 277 -30.05 10.88 -16.68
C ILE A 277 -31.12 11.69 -15.96
N LYS A 278 -31.10 13.02 -16.08
CA LYS A 278 -32.11 13.90 -15.47
C LYS A 278 -33.49 13.76 -16.13
N ARG A 279 -33.60 13.33 -17.39
CA ARG A 279 -34.89 13.34 -18.10
C ARG A 279 -35.74 12.07 -17.96
N ASN A 280 -35.19 10.88 -17.66
CA ASN A 280 -35.96 9.64 -17.90
C ASN A 280 -35.65 8.40 -17.02
N LYS A 281 -35.07 8.53 -15.81
CA LYS A 281 -34.71 7.36 -14.97
C LYS A 281 -35.42 7.32 -13.61
N SER A 282 -35.82 6.12 -13.18
CA SER A 282 -36.40 5.83 -11.87
C SER A 282 -35.46 6.31 -10.73
N PRO A 283 -36.00 6.62 -9.53
CA PRO A 283 -35.20 7.09 -8.39
C PRO A 283 -34.04 6.14 -8.04
N GLU A 284 -34.28 4.84 -8.16
CA GLU A 284 -33.33 3.77 -7.88
C GLU A 284 -32.11 3.81 -8.82
N LYS A 285 -32.34 4.00 -10.12
CA LYS A 285 -31.26 4.15 -11.12
C LYS A 285 -30.39 5.35 -10.85
N ARG A 286 -30.98 6.48 -10.44
CA ARG A 286 -30.22 7.69 -10.06
C ARG A 286 -29.33 7.43 -8.86
N ILE A 287 -29.80 6.66 -7.88
CA ILE A 287 -29.01 6.28 -6.70
C ILE A 287 -27.86 5.35 -7.11
N ALA A 288 -28.13 4.32 -7.92
CA ALA A 288 -27.12 3.39 -8.41
C ALA A 288 -26.02 4.09 -9.23
N TYR A 289 -26.40 4.98 -10.17
CA TYR A 289 -25.44 5.74 -10.98
C TYR A 289 -24.59 6.70 -10.13
N LYS A 290 -25.20 7.40 -9.18
CA LYS A 290 -24.45 8.26 -8.24
C LYS A 290 -23.45 7.45 -7.41
N ARG A 291 -23.80 6.23 -6.99
CA ARG A 291 -22.88 5.32 -6.28
C ARG A 291 -21.73 4.90 -7.20
N LEU A 292 -22.02 4.52 -8.45
CA LEU A 292 -21.01 4.15 -9.44
C LEU A 292 -20.03 5.29 -9.70
N ARG A 293 -20.54 6.48 -10.01
CA ARG A 293 -19.69 7.65 -10.27
C ARG A 293 -18.82 7.99 -9.06
N ARG A 294 -19.36 7.92 -7.84
CA ARG A 294 -18.58 8.16 -6.62
C ARG A 294 -17.45 7.15 -6.48
N ALA A 295 -17.68 5.88 -6.75
CA ALA A 295 -16.62 4.88 -6.65
C ALA A 295 -15.63 4.89 -7.80
N CYS A 296 -16.05 5.16 -9.03
CA CYS A 296 -15.12 5.37 -10.14
C CYS A 296 -14.24 6.58 -9.85
N ASN A 297 -14.82 7.69 -9.37
CA ASN A 297 -14.06 8.85 -8.96
C ASN A 297 -13.14 8.54 -7.78
N LEU A 298 -13.57 7.71 -6.83
CA LEU A 298 -12.77 7.28 -5.69
C LEU A 298 -11.63 6.35 -6.10
N ALA A 299 -11.87 5.41 -7.00
CA ALA A 299 -10.86 4.51 -7.55
C ALA A 299 -9.86 5.28 -8.41
N CYS A 300 -10.33 6.18 -9.28
CA CYS A 300 -9.47 7.10 -10.02
C CYS A 300 -8.69 8.02 -9.08
N LYS A 301 -9.32 8.51 -8.01
CA LYS A 301 -8.63 9.29 -6.97
C LYS A 301 -7.58 8.45 -6.28
N ILE A 302 -7.89 7.23 -5.85
CA ILE A 302 -6.90 6.28 -5.30
C ILE A 302 -5.74 6.05 -6.28
N MET A 303 -6.02 5.91 -7.57
CA MET A 303 -4.97 5.72 -8.58
C MET A 303 -4.14 6.99 -8.82
N LYS A 304 -4.74 8.18 -8.68
CA LYS A 304 -4.08 9.48 -8.86
C LYS A 304 -3.34 9.97 -7.61
N THR A 305 -3.98 9.88 -6.45
CA THR A 305 -3.42 10.25 -5.13
C THR A 305 -2.55 9.15 -4.55
N GLY A 306 -2.79 7.92 -4.98
CA GLY A 306 -1.90 6.80 -4.72
C GLY A 306 -0.67 6.92 -5.58
N SER A 307 0.37 7.45 -4.96
CA SER A 307 1.80 7.16 -5.18
C SER A 307 2.17 5.66 -5.35
N PHE A 308 1.18 4.76 -5.53
CA PHE A 308 1.34 3.33 -5.70
C PHE A 308 2.18 2.96 -6.92
N VAL A 309 2.02 3.72 -8.01
CA VAL A 309 2.70 3.51 -9.30
C VAL A 309 3.68 4.64 -9.62
N GLU A 310 3.31 5.90 -9.37
CA GLU A 310 4.09 7.05 -9.85
C GLU A 310 5.25 7.48 -8.96
N ALA A 311 5.31 7.12 -7.68
CA ALA A 311 6.44 7.50 -6.81
C ALA A 311 7.48 6.38 -6.66
N ASP A 312 7.06 5.13 -6.82
CA ASP A 312 7.83 3.98 -6.34
C ASP A 312 8.32 3.05 -7.46
N ALA A 313 7.88 3.24 -8.71
CA ALA A 313 8.47 2.56 -9.86
C ALA A 313 9.34 3.52 -10.65
N THR A 314 8.87 4.74 -10.90
CA THR A 314 9.60 5.78 -11.65
C THR A 314 10.90 6.20 -10.97
N LEU A 315 10.93 6.30 -9.64
CA LEU A 315 12.14 6.67 -8.91
C LEU A 315 13.20 5.57 -8.99
N PRO A 316 12.93 4.30 -8.65
CA PRO A 316 13.89 3.22 -8.86
C PRO A 316 14.18 2.95 -10.34
N LEU A 317 13.23 3.12 -11.28
CA LEU A 317 13.50 3.02 -12.73
C LEU A 317 14.39 4.17 -13.24
N SER A 318 14.18 5.39 -12.74
CA SER A 318 15.01 6.55 -13.08
C SER A 318 16.39 6.42 -12.46
N LEU A 319 16.49 5.90 -11.23
CA LEU A 319 17.75 5.57 -10.58
C LEU A 319 18.45 4.42 -11.30
N LEU A 320 17.74 3.35 -11.66
CA LEU A 320 18.28 2.23 -12.45
C LEU A 320 18.75 2.70 -13.82
N SER A 321 18.02 3.60 -14.48
CA SER A 321 18.42 4.21 -15.75
C SER A 321 19.68 5.07 -15.58
N LEU A 322 19.72 5.93 -14.55
CA LEU A 322 20.89 6.74 -14.23
C LEU A 322 22.10 5.86 -13.86
N LEU A 323 21.88 4.81 -13.07
CA LEU A 323 22.86 3.81 -12.67
C LEU A 323 23.37 3.02 -13.88
N ALA A 324 22.49 2.59 -14.79
CA ALA A 324 22.88 1.90 -16.01
C ALA A 324 23.78 2.78 -16.88
N ASN A 325 23.43 4.06 -17.03
CA ASN A 325 24.28 5.02 -17.76
C ASN A 325 25.65 5.20 -17.08
N TYR A 326 25.69 5.32 -15.75
CA TYR A 326 26.94 5.42 -15.00
C TYR A 326 27.79 4.14 -15.11
N VAL A 327 27.17 2.96 -15.02
CA VAL A 327 27.87 1.66 -15.16
C VAL A 327 28.46 1.52 -16.57
N VAL A 328 27.73 1.92 -17.61
CA VAL A 328 28.24 1.92 -18.99
C VAL A 328 29.44 2.85 -19.13
N VAL A 329 29.39 4.06 -18.57
CA VAL A 329 30.51 5.00 -18.61
C VAL A 329 31.72 4.47 -17.83
N LEU A 330 31.51 3.89 -16.64
CA LEU A 330 32.59 3.29 -15.86
C LEU A 330 33.21 2.07 -16.56
N LEU A 331 32.40 1.25 -17.25
CA LEU A 331 32.89 0.14 -18.07
C LEU A 331 33.72 0.64 -19.26
N GLN A 332 33.33 1.74 -19.89
CA GLN A 332 34.12 2.35 -20.97
C GLN A 332 35.50 2.82 -20.48
N PHE A 333 35.58 3.41 -19.29
CA PHE A 333 36.86 3.82 -18.69
C PHE A 333 37.71 2.66 -18.18
N ALA A 334 37.11 1.52 -17.83
CA ALA A 334 37.86 0.35 -17.36
C ALA A 334 38.43 -0.52 -18.49
N LEU A 335 37.90 -0.37 -19.72
CA LEU A 335 38.33 -1.12 -20.92
C LEU A 335 39.31 -0.33 -21.81
N LEU A 336 39.46 0.97 -21.56
CA LEU A 336 40.50 1.85 -22.12
C LEU A 336 41.73 1.83 -21.19
#